data_AF-A0A059LNH1-F1
#
_entry.id   AF-A0A059LNH1-F1
#
_cell.length_a   1.000
_cell.length_b   1.000
_cell.length_c   1.000
_cell.angle_alpha   90.00
_cell.angle_beta   90.00
_cell.angle_gamma   90.00
#
_symmetry.space_group_name_H-M   'P 1'
#
loop_
_entity.id
_entity.type
_entity.pdbx_description
1 polymer ?
#
loop_
_entity_poly.entity_id
_entity_poly.type
_entity_poly.pdbx_seq_one_letter_code
_entity_poly.pdbx_strand_id
1 'polypeptide(L)'
;MGPSRARASSPAADLLPCHTPPHPGTPRRRWSVFHLRVAALALLLALSSVVLLSAPLRSGFAGPEGAATRSSIWREASSKLQCLVGSCPPSSVLSSSHVWLSEPSSLARRARRAVESDLQSQWESFAARLSEAEREGGSAPAVEEGSAKERSWEAAQGLADARWERLSHEIGFDLSTIPPAELEMLVSFQQALLEEMDRPQEASAPTVWLYSLVAADYDGASLLPHWVAHYRASDISADRMRILVHHNPEQYGPEGLRRVVEVLSKEGIRHEIWQGQYSSEEHLRRKLEVLNSMTADPRDWILIADSDELQHYGPVGAPRFLAAVGKHGGTYVRGEMVDRLERGGALAAVEAAPSLDEQFPLCCHIVYPLYKGSTQKITAFRAFLRSNQGNHKIVMPEDAASYFGAAQKGQLSPRGGFYGSEDLFPLTPYSIHPEMYADGVWSAVPAPMSVRVMHYKWHDGVLLNLADRLKFYKGAADAGGLPRYRHYHEAEKVLQALAEGNQRLDPLKFECVEDKEPSLGARMLEALRNERLRTQGREASS
;
A
#
# COMPACT_ATOMS: atom_id res chain seq x y z
N MET A 1 7.87 67.07 -28.62
CA MET A 1 8.38 66.68 -27.29
C MET A 1 7.73 65.36 -26.92
N GLY A 2 8.48 64.27 -26.89
CA GLY A 2 8.00 62.96 -26.45
C GLY A 2 9.01 62.34 -25.49
N PRO A 3 8.59 61.55 -24.48
CA PRO A 3 9.52 60.76 -23.67
C PRO A 3 9.51 59.30 -24.17
N SER A 4 10.63 58.80 -24.70
CA SER A 4 11.75 58.15 -23.98
C SER A 4 11.37 56.77 -23.41
N ARG A 5 11.72 55.73 -24.17
CA ARG A 5 11.76 54.32 -23.74
C ARG A 5 13.17 54.02 -23.20
N ALA A 6 13.26 53.61 -21.94
CA ALA A 6 14.47 53.02 -21.38
C ALA A 6 14.44 51.49 -21.54
N ARG A 7 15.42 50.94 -22.26
CA ARG A 7 15.76 49.51 -22.25
C ARG A 7 16.71 49.26 -21.07
N ALA A 8 16.38 48.30 -20.22
CA ALA A 8 17.32 47.74 -19.25
C ALA A 8 17.87 46.41 -19.80
N SER A 9 19.20 46.35 -19.88
CA SER A 9 20.03 45.22 -20.25
C SER A 9 20.30 44.31 -19.04
N SER A 10 20.05 43.01 -19.17
CA SER A 10 20.54 41.99 -18.22
C SER A 10 21.97 41.58 -18.60
N PRO A 11 22.91 41.45 -17.64
CA PRO A 11 24.19 40.83 -17.90
C PRO A 11 24.10 39.30 -17.75
N ALA A 12 24.59 38.60 -18.76
CA ALA A 12 24.93 37.19 -18.71
C ALA A 12 26.10 36.99 -17.74
N ALA A 13 25.98 36.00 -16.85
CA ALA A 13 27.08 35.53 -16.00
C ALA A 13 27.55 34.18 -16.53
N ASP A 14 28.81 34.15 -16.96
CA ASP A 14 29.55 32.99 -17.40
C ASP A 14 29.71 31.97 -16.27
N LEU A 15 29.29 30.73 -16.51
CA LEU A 15 29.61 29.57 -15.67
C LEU A 15 30.79 28.83 -16.28
N LEU A 16 31.95 28.92 -15.62
CA LEU A 16 33.11 28.08 -15.88
C LEU A 16 32.92 26.68 -15.25
N PRO A 17 33.44 25.60 -15.89
CA PRO A 17 33.33 24.25 -15.37
C PRO A 17 34.43 23.93 -14.35
N CYS A 18 34.05 23.36 -13.20
CA CYS A 18 34.99 22.79 -12.24
C CYS A 18 35.42 21.38 -12.69
N HIS A 19 36.70 21.23 -13.03
CA HIS A 19 37.38 19.94 -13.15
C HIS A 19 37.59 19.31 -11.76
N THR A 20 37.24 18.03 -11.61
CA THR A 20 37.62 17.18 -10.48
C THR A 20 38.86 16.33 -10.83
N PRO A 21 39.81 16.11 -9.91
CA PRO A 21 40.90 15.17 -10.09
C PRO A 21 40.50 13.75 -9.63
N PRO A 22 41.17 12.68 -10.11
CA PRO A 22 40.90 11.33 -9.67
C PRO A 22 41.74 10.98 -8.43
N HIS A 23 41.13 10.27 -7.46
CA HIS A 23 41.89 9.50 -6.48
C HIS A 23 41.33 8.08 -6.33
N PRO A 24 42.19 7.05 -6.30
CA PRO A 24 41.80 5.66 -6.07
C PRO A 24 41.87 5.31 -4.59
N GLY A 25 40.91 4.51 -4.11
CA GLY A 25 40.92 3.97 -2.75
C GLY A 25 39.82 2.96 -2.52
N THR A 26 40.18 1.68 -2.48
CA THR A 26 39.31 0.54 -2.14
C THR A 26 38.60 0.72 -0.79
N PRO A 27 37.30 0.39 -0.65
CA PRO A 27 36.61 0.52 0.63
C PRO A 27 36.88 -0.70 1.53
N ARG A 28 37.45 -0.45 2.72
CA ARG A 28 37.37 -1.39 3.85
C ARG A 28 35.93 -1.44 4.35
N ARG A 29 35.27 -2.61 4.25
CA ARG A 29 33.93 -2.85 4.81
C ARG A 29 33.96 -2.67 6.33
N ARG A 30 33.41 -1.56 6.82
CA ARG A 30 33.02 -1.43 8.23
C ARG A 30 31.61 -1.99 8.37
N TRP A 31 31.48 -3.08 9.10
CA TRP A 31 30.18 -3.63 9.49
C TRP A 31 29.50 -2.66 10.46
N SER A 32 28.25 -2.27 10.17
CA SER A 32 27.49 -1.43 11.10
C SER A 32 27.08 -2.23 12.34
N VAL A 33 26.87 -1.53 13.46
CA VAL A 33 26.43 -2.11 14.75
C VAL A 33 25.16 -2.97 14.58
N PHE A 34 24.33 -2.66 13.59
CA PHE A 34 23.15 -3.44 13.24
C PHE A 34 23.50 -4.87 12.76
N HIS A 35 24.51 -5.01 11.90
CA HIS A 35 24.91 -6.32 11.37
C HIS A 35 25.55 -7.22 12.44
N LEU A 36 26.28 -6.62 13.39
CA LEU A 36 26.82 -7.35 14.54
C LEU A 36 25.71 -7.85 15.48
N ARG A 37 24.60 -7.10 15.63
CA ARG A 37 23.44 -7.52 16.44
C ARG A 37 22.64 -8.65 15.77
N VAL A 38 22.47 -8.60 14.45
CA VAL A 38 21.79 -9.66 13.69
C VAL A 38 22.61 -10.96 13.71
N ALA A 39 23.94 -10.87 13.54
CA ALA A 39 24.82 -12.03 13.63
C ALA A 39 24.84 -12.65 15.04
N ALA A 40 24.82 -11.83 16.10
CA ALA A 40 24.72 -12.31 17.47
C ALA A 40 23.39 -13.01 17.79
N LEU A 41 22.28 -12.48 17.25
CA LEU A 41 20.95 -13.09 17.40
C LEU A 41 20.86 -14.43 16.67
N ALA A 42 21.40 -14.52 15.45
CA ALA A 42 21.45 -15.77 14.69
C ALA A 42 22.31 -16.84 15.39
N LEU A 43 23.44 -16.44 15.99
CA LEU A 43 24.30 -17.34 16.76
C LEU A 43 23.61 -17.86 18.03
N LEU A 44 22.87 -17.00 18.74
CA LEU A 44 22.11 -17.38 19.93
C LEU A 44 20.97 -18.35 19.60
N LEU A 45 20.28 -18.14 18.48
CA LEU A 45 19.24 -19.05 18.01
C LEU A 45 19.85 -20.42 17.64
N ALA A 46 20.97 -20.45 16.92
CA ALA A 46 21.67 -21.69 16.58
C ALA A 46 22.14 -22.46 17.82
N LEU A 47 22.67 -21.78 18.84
CA LEU A 47 23.10 -22.41 20.09
C LEU A 47 21.91 -22.94 20.91
N SER A 48 20.77 -22.25 20.90
CA SER A 48 19.55 -22.73 21.57
C SER A 48 18.97 -24.00 20.92
N SER A 49 19.10 -24.13 19.59
CA SER A 49 18.71 -25.34 18.85
C SER A 49 19.62 -26.53 19.16
N VAL A 50 20.93 -26.30 19.33
CA VAL A 50 21.89 -27.36 19.70
C VAL A 50 21.64 -27.86 21.13
N VAL A 51 21.30 -26.99 22.07
CA VAL A 51 20.97 -27.40 23.46
C VAL A 51 19.68 -28.23 23.53
N LEU A 52 18.69 -27.93 22.67
CA LEU A 52 17.45 -28.72 22.58
C LEU A 52 17.66 -30.09 21.91
N LEU A 53 18.64 -30.22 21.02
CA LEU A 53 18.93 -31.47 20.30
C LEU A 53 19.95 -32.38 21.02
N SER A 54 20.69 -31.87 22.01
CA SER A 54 21.76 -32.61 22.69
C SER A 54 21.35 -33.25 24.03
N ALA A 55 20.12 -33.02 24.52
CA ALA A 55 19.67 -33.63 25.76
C ALA A 55 19.25 -35.09 25.51
N PRO A 56 19.88 -36.10 26.17
CA PRO A 56 19.54 -37.49 25.94
C PRO A 56 18.12 -37.77 26.44
N LEU A 57 17.25 -38.21 25.54
CA LEU A 57 15.91 -38.72 25.86
C LEU A 57 16.03 -40.00 26.68
N ARG A 58 16.15 -39.88 28.01
CA ARG A 58 15.81 -40.98 28.90
C ARG A 58 14.29 -41.02 29.07
N SER A 59 13.71 -42.17 28.72
CA SER A 59 12.30 -42.51 28.87
C SER A 59 11.83 -42.28 30.30
N GLY A 60 11.12 -41.19 30.54
CA GLY A 60 10.59 -40.85 31.87
C GLY A 60 9.78 -39.55 31.97
N PHE A 61 9.80 -38.68 30.96
CA PHE A 61 9.12 -37.37 31.01
C PHE A 61 7.92 -37.26 30.06
N ALA A 62 6.99 -38.21 30.16
CA ALA A 62 5.67 -38.13 29.52
C ALA A 62 4.55 -37.82 30.54
N GLY A 63 4.91 -37.21 31.67
CA GLY A 63 3.98 -36.75 32.69
C GLY A 63 3.88 -35.22 32.78
N PRO A 64 2.79 -34.67 33.36
CA PRO A 64 2.51 -33.24 33.46
C PRO A 64 3.64 -32.42 34.11
N GLU A 65 4.46 -33.04 34.97
CA GLU A 65 5.63 -32.39 35.59
C GLU A 65 6.73 -32.05 34.58
N GLY A 66 6.92 -32.85 33.52
CA GLY A 66 7.90 -32.59 32.47
C GLY A 66 7.54 -31.41 31.56
N ALA A 67 6.24 -31.12 31.42
CA ALA A 67 5.75 -29.96 30.68
C ALA A 67 5.97 -28.66 31.47
N ALA A 68 5.82 -28.72 32.81
CA ALA A 68 6.07 -27.58 33.69
C ALA A 68 7.54 -27.14 33.67
N THR A 69 8.49 -28.09 33.69
CA THR A 69 9.93 -27.79 33.62
C THR A 69 10.34 -27.15 32.30
N ARG A 70 9.82 -27.64 31.15
CA ARG A 70 10.09 -27.01 29.83
C ARG A 70 9.51 -25.60 29.75
N SER A 71 8.32 -25.38 30.28
CA SER A 71 7.68 -24.07 30.34
C SER A 71 8.43 -23.08 31.24
N SER A 72 9.07 -23.55 32.31
CA SER A 72 9.92 -22.74 33.19
C SER A 72 11.22 -22.32 32.50
N ILE A 73 11.93 -23.25 31.85
CA ILE A 73 13.17 -22.97 31.12
C ILE A 73 12.92 -21.99 29.97
N TRP A 74 11.80 -22.15 29.25
CA TRP A 74 11.44 -21.26 28.15
C TRP A 74 11.09 -19.84 28.64
N ARG A 75 10.37 -19.73 29.77
CA ARG A 75 10.07 -18.43 30.40
C ARG A 75 11.32 -17.69 30.86
N GLU A 76 12.29 -18.42 31.42
CA GLU A 76 13.55 -17.83 31.87
C GLU A 76 14.43 -17.38 30.70
N ALA A 77 14.52 -18.18 29.63
CA ALA A 77 15.24 -17.81 28.41
C ALA A 77 14.60 -16.59 27.71
N SER A 78 13.27 -16.54 27.63
CA SER A 78 12.53 -15.44 27.01
C SER A 78 12.64 -14.13 27.81
N SER A 79 12.65 -14.22 29.15
CA SER A 79 12.88 -13.06 30.04
C SER A 79 14.30 -12.50 29.89
N LYS A 80 15.32 -13.36 29.81
CA LYS A 80 16.72 -12.96 29.61
C LYS A 80 16.95 -12.32 28.23
N LEU A 81 16.26 -12.80 27.20
CA LEU A 81 16.24 -12.21 25.86
C LEU A 81 15.59 -10.82 25.84
N GLN A 82 14.49 -10.60 26.57
CA GLN A 82 13.85 -9.28 26.67
C GLN A 82 14.71 -8.24 27.39
N CYS A 83 15.51 -8.63 28.38
CA CYS A 83 16.47 -7.73 29.04
C CYS A 83 17.60 -7.25 28.11
N LEU A 84 18.01 -8.07 27.14
CA LEU A 84 19.08 -7.72 26.19
C LEU A 84 18.65 -6.72 25.10
N VAL A 85 17.33 -6.54 24.88
CA VAL A 85 16.77 -5.62 23.89
C VAL A 85 16.34 -4.28 24.52
N GLY A 86 16.65 -4.06 25.80
CA GLY A 86 16.60 -2.73 26.42
C GLY A 86 15.20 -2.20 26.75
N SER A 87 14.26 -3.07 27.15
CA SER A 87 12.94 -2.64 27.60
C SER A 87 12.46 -3.46 28.80
N CYS A 88 12.66 -2.92 30.01
CA CYS A 88 11.99 -3.41 31.22
C CYS A 88 10.94 -2.38 31.66
N PRO A 89 9.66 -2.76 31.79
CA PRO A 89 8.71 -2.07 32.67
C PRO A 89 8.57 -2.81 34.02
N PRO A 90 8.14 -2.11 35.09
CA PRO A 90 7.87 -2.73 36.39
C PRO A 90 6.56 -3.53 36.37
N SER A 91 6.57 -4.60 37.15
CA SER A 91 5.52 -5.58 37.39
C SER A 91 4.15 -5.00 37.80
N SER A 92 3.06 -5.45 37.17
CA SER A 92 1.91 -6.10 37.85
C SER A 92 0.71 -6.36 36.92
N VAL A 93 -0.06 -7.40 37.30
CA VAL A 93 -1.38 -7.86 36.82
C VAL A 93 -1.41 -8.76 35.56
N LEU A 94 -1.42 -10.06 35.84
CA LEU A 94 -1.73 -11.15 34.91
C LEU A 94 -3.25 -11.23 34.69
N SER A 95 -3.69 -11.15 33.44
CA SER A 95 -4.97 -11.70 32.97
C SER A 95 -4.66 -12.81 31.98
N SER A 96 -5.18 -14.00 32.28
CA SER A 96 -4.97 -15.23 31.55
C SER A 96 -5.72 -15.25 30.22
N SER A 97 -4.99 -15.41 29.12
CA SER A 97 -5.54 -15.91 27.85
C SER A 97 -4.43 -16.72 27.16
N HIS A 98 -4.48 -18.04 27.34
CA HIS A 98 -3.63 -18.98 26.61
C HIS A 98 -4.19 -19.17 25.19
N VAL A 99 -3.53 -18.59 24.20
CA VAL A 99 -3.72 -18.95 22.79
C VAL A 99 -2.86 -20.18 22.51
N TRP A 100 -3.51 -21.28 22.17
CA TRP A 100 -2.87 -22.42 21.53
C TRP A 100 -2.34 -21.96 20.17
N LEU A 101 -1.04 -22.10 19.94
CA LEU A 101 -0.48 -22.07 18.59
C LEU A 101 -0.98 -23.33 17.88
N SER A 102 -2.10 -23.20 17.16
CA SER A 102 -2.54 -24.19 16.19
C SER A 102 -1.62 -24.16 14.97
N GLU A 103 -1.36 -25.35 14.44
CA GLU A 103 -0.53 -25.64 13.28
C GLU A 103 -0.81 -24.76 12.04
N PRO A 104 0.14 -24.67 11.08
CA PRO A 104 -0.05 -23.94 9.84
C PRO A 104 -1.36 -24.36 9.14
N SER A 105 -2.12 -23.33 8.80
CA SER A 105 -3.54 -23.36 8.48
C SER A 105 -3.93 -24.30 7.33
N SER A 106 -5.20 -24.71 7.36
CA SER A 106 -5.92 -25.40 6.28
C SER A 106 -5.82 -24.72 4.91
N LEU A 107 -5.35 -23.47 4.84
CA LEU A 107 -5.16 -22.71 3.60
C LEU A 107 -3.93 -23.19 2.82
N ALA A 108 -2.79 -23.41 3.48
CA ALA A 108 -1.59 -23.94 2.84
C ALA A 108 -1.80 -25.37 2.33
N ARG A 109 -2.56 -26.19 3.07
CA ARG A 109 -2.97 -27.53 2.63
C ARG A 109 -3.97 -27.50 1.45
N ARG A 110 -4.84 -26.48 1.38
CA ARG A 110 -5.78 -26.31 0.25
C ARG A 110 -5.07 -25.81 -1.01
N ALA A 111 -4.15 -24.84 -0.87
CA ALA A 111 -3.32 -24.35 -1.97
C ALA A 111 -2.46 -25.48 -2.57
N ARG A 112 -1.78 -26.26 -1.72
CA ARG A 112 -1.00 -27.42 -2.18
C ARG A 112 -1.84 -28.46 -2.93
N ARG A 113 -3.04 -28.79 -2.43
CA ARG A 113 -3.95 -29.74 -3.11
C ARG A 113 -4.48 -29.20 -4.44
N ALA A 114 -4.71 -27.89 -4.54
CA ALA A 114 -5.13 -27.27 -5.80
C ALA A 114 -4.02 -27.36 -6.86
N VAL A 115 -2.77 -27.12 -6.47
CA VAL A 115 -1.59 -27.27 -7.35
C VAL A 115 -1.36 -28.73 -7.75
N GLU A 116 -1.43 -29.66 -6.80
CA GLU A 116 -1.32 -31.10 -7.08
C GLU A 116 -2.44 -31.57 -8.03
N SER A 117 -3.65 -31.02 -7.92
CA SER A 117 -4.78 -31.33 -8.80
C SER A 117 -4.63 -30.75 -10.21
N ASP A 118 -4.08 -29.54 -10.36
CA ASP A 118 -3.87 -28.93 -11.69
C ASP A 118 -2.75 -29.63 -12.45
N LEU A 119 -1.63 -29.94 -11.77
CA LEU A 119 -0.54 -30.73 -12.35
C LEU A 119 -1.00 -32.14 -12.76
N GLN A 120 -1.86 -32.77 -11.95
CA GLN A 120 -2.47 -34.05 -12.28
C GLN A 120 -3.37 -33.96 -13.52
N SER A 121 -4.18 -32.89 -13.65
CA SER A 121 -5.04 -32.65 -14.82
C SER A 121 -4.22 -32.43 -16.10
N GLN A 122 -3.16 -31.62 -16.02
CA GLN A 122 -2.24 -31.38 -17.15
C GLN A 122 -1.53 -32.67 -17.58
N TRP A 123 -1.14 -33.51 -16.62
CA TRP A 123 -0.58 -34.84 -16.88
C TRP A 123 -1.57 -35.77 -17.57
N GLU A 124 -2.81 -35.84 -17.10
CA GLU A 124 -3.86 -36.68 -17.69
C GLU A 124 -4.17 -36.27 -19.14
N SER A 125 -4.20 -34.95 -19.43
CA SER A 125 -4.35 -34.42 -20.78
C SER A 125 -3.15 -34.76 -21.70
N PHE A 126 -1.94 -34.75 -21.16
CA PHE A 126 -0.74 -35.17 -21.90
C PHE A 126 -0.75 -36.68 -22.19
N ALA A 127 -1.07 -37.51 -21.18
CA ALA A 127 -1.16 -38.96 -21.32
C ALA A 127 -2.25 -39.38 -22.32
N ALA A 128 -3.39 -38.67 -22.34
CA ALA A 128 -4.45 -38.90 -23.32
C ALA A 128 -3.98 -38.64 -24.76
N ARG A 129 -3.24 -37.54 -25.00
CA ARG A 129 -2.67 -37.21 -26.31
C ARG A 129 -1.62 -38.21 -26.76
N LEU A 130 -0.80 -38.73 -25.84
CA LEU A 130 0.16 -39.79 -26.13
C LEU A 130 -0.54 -41.08 -26.54
N SER A 131 -1.59 -41.46 -25.80
CA SER A 131 -2.39 -42.66 -26.10
C SER A 131 -3.13 -42.56 -27.44
N GLU A 132 -3.55 -41.36 -27.82
CA GLU A 132 -4.19 -41.11 -29.11
C GLU A 132 -3.19 -41.22 -30.27
N ALA A 133 -1.98 -40.67 -30.10
CA ALA A 133 -0.89 -40.82 -31.07
C ALA A 133 -0.44 -42.28 -31.26
N GLU A 134 -0.48 -43.11 -30.21
CA GLU A 134 -0.20 -44.55 -30.30
C GLU A 134 -1.30 -45.33 -31.04
N ARG A 135 -2.58 -44.93 -30.88
CA ARG A 135 -3.71 -45.55 -31.60
C ARG A 135 -3.70 -45.23 -33.09
N GLU A 136 -3.16 -44.09 -33.49
CA GLU A 136 -3.03 -43.68 -34.89
C GLU A 136 -1.90 -44.44 -35.63
N GLY A 137 -1.29 -45.46 -35.01
CA GLY A 137 -0.46 -46.44 -35.70
C GLY A 137 0.98 -45.96 -35.95
N GLY A 138 1.42 -44.91 -35.28
CA GLY A 138 2.83 -44.55 -35.24
C GLY A 138 3.61 -45.57 -34.43
N SER A 139 4.43 -46.40 -35.09
CA SER A 139 5.37 -47.30 -34.42
C SER A 139 6.41 -46.47 -33.65
N ALA A 140 6.15 -46.19 -32.37
CA ALA A 140 7.10 -45.54 -31.50
C ALA A 140 8.25 -46.50 -31.18
N PRO A 141 9.53 -46.06 -31.25
CA PRO A 141 10.64 -46.88 -30.78
C PRO A 141 10.46 -47.15 -29.28
N ALA A 142 10.85 -48.35 -28.82
CA ALA A 142 10.88 -48.69 -27.41
C ALA A 142 11.85 -47.75 -26.66
N VAL A 143 11.33 -46.62 -26.18
CA VAL A 143 12.03 -45.71 -25.29
C VAL A 143 11.70 -46.14 -23.87
N GLU A 144 12.73 -46.42 -23.06
CA GLU A 144 12.57 -46.61 -21.62
C GLU A 144 11.70 -45.48 -21.05
N GLU A 145 10.48 -45.80 -20.63
CA GLU A 145 9.44 -44.83 -20.20
C GLU A 145 9.92 -43.88 -19.08
N GLY A 146 10.94 -44.28 -18.31
CA GLY A 146 11.56 -43.41 -17.30
C GLY A 146 12.31 -42.23 -17.92
N SER A 147 13.12 -42.48 -18.96
CA SER A 147 14.01 -41.45 -19.52
C SER A 147 13.29 -40.47 -20.43
N ALA A 148 12.16 -40.84 -21.03
CA ALA A 148 11.31 -39.90 -21.78
C ALA A 148 10.58 -38.94 -20.84
N LYS A 149 10.06 -39.42 -19.70
CA LYS A 149 9.38 -38.59 -18.70
C LYS A 149 10.34 -37.60 -18.05
N GLU A 150 11.53 -38.07 -17.68
CA GLU A 150 12.56 -37.23 -17.06
C GLU A 150 13.05 -36.15 -18.04
N ARG A 151 13.31 -36.50 -19.30
CA ARG A 151 13.68 -35.52 -20.34
C ARG A 151 12.55 -34.54 -20.68
N SER A 152 11.29 -34.97 -20.64
CA SER A 152 10.15 -34.07 -20.86
C SER A 152 9.96 -33.09 -19.70
N TRP A 153 10.20 -33.54 -18.46
CA TRP A 153 10.17 -32.70 -17.27
C TRP A 153 11.34 -31.70 -17.27
N GLU A 154 12.57 -32.17 -17.54
CA GLU A 154 13.75 -31.31 -17.67
C GLU A 154 13.60 -30.27 -18.80
N ALA A 155 13.00 -30.66 -19.93
CA ALA A 155 12.70 -29.73 -21.02
C ALA A 155 11.64 -28.69 -20.62
N ALA A 156 10.56 -29.10 -19.95
CA ALA A 156 9.54 -28.19 -19.45
C ALA A 156 10.10 -27.21 -18.40
N GLN A 157 10.96 -27.71 -17.51
CA GLN A 157 11.65 -26.91 -16.50
C GLN A 157 12.66 -25.95 -17.15
N GLY A 158 13.45 -26.39 -18.13
CA GLY A 158 14.35 -25.53 -18.88
C GLY A 158 13.64 -24.45 -19.70
N LEU A 159 12.45 -24.74 -20.24
CA LEU A 159 11.59 -23.75 -20.89
C LEU A 159 11.04 -22.73 -19.89
N ALA A 160 10.65 -23.17 -18.70
CA ALA A 160 10.23 -22.29 -17.62
C ALA A 160 11.40 -21.39 -17.18
N ASP A 161 12.57 -21.95 -16.92
CA ASP A 161 13.78 -21.22 -16.50
C ASP A 161 14.25 -20.20 -17.56
N ALA A 162 14.25 -20.58 -18.84
CA ALA A 162 14.58 -19.66 -19.93
C ALA A 162 13.54 -18.53 -20.09
N ARG A 163 12.26 -18.83 -19.83
CA ARG A 163 11.20 -17.81 -19.77
C ARG A 163 11.42 -16.88 -18.56
N TRP A 164 11.84 -17.43 -17.42
CA TRP A 164 12.12 -16.68 -16.19
C TRP A 164 13.30 -15.72 -16.31
N GLU A 165 14.42 -16.17 -16.86
CA GLU A 165 15.58 -15.32 -17.11
C GLU A 165 15.23 -14.19 -18.08
N ARG A 166 14.46 -14.50 -19.13
CA ARG A 166 14.01 -13.50 -20.09
C ARG A 166 13.11 -12.46 -19.46
N LEU A 167 12.11 -12.87 -18.68
CA LEU A 167 11.21 -11.94 -18.02
C LEU A 167 11.98 -11.04 -17.04
N SER A 168 12.88 -11.60 -16.23
CA SER A 168 13.75 -10.86 -15.31
C SER A 168 14.63 -9.83 -16.03
N HIS A 169 15.17 -10.21 -17.19
CA HIS A 169 15.95 -9.32 -18.05
C HIS A 169 15.09 -8.21 -18.68
N GLU A 170 13.91 -8.53 -19.21
CA GLU A 170 13.00 -7.55 -19.83
C GLU A 170 12.48 -6.52 -18.79
N ILE A 171 12.22 -6.93 -17.56
CA ILE A 171 11.74 -6.03 -16.49
C ILE A 171 12.88 -5.33 -15.74
N GLY A 172 14.14 -5.73 -15.95
CA GLY A 172 15.30 -5.21 -15.24
C GLY A 172 15.26 -5.45 -13.72
N PHE A 173 14.71 -6.59 -13.28
CA PHE A 173 14.57 -6.95 -11.87
C PHE A 173 14.80 -8.44 -11.67
N ASP A 174 15.59 -8.79 -10.66
CA ASP A 174 15.90 -10.17 -10.33
C ASP A 174 14.73 -10.84 -9.58
N LEU A 175 13.88 -11.54 -10.31
CA LEU A 175 12.71 -12.25 -9.77
C LEU A 175 13.09 -13.37 -8.80
N SER A 176 14.33 -13.86 -8.81
CA SER A 176 14.78 -14.91 -7.88
C SER A 176 14.80 -14.44 -6.41
N THR A 177 14.74 -13.13 -6.19
CA THR A 177 14.63 -12.52 -4.86
C THR A 177 13.23 -12.63 -4.25
N ILE A 178 12.21 -12.97 -5.06
CA ILE A 178 10.83 -13.13 -4.62
C ILE A 178 10.58 -14.60 -4.25
N PRO A 179 10.00 -14.90 -3.07
CA PRO A 179 9.63 -16.27 -2.73
C PRO A 179 8.74 -16.91 -3.81
N PRO A 180 8.95 -18.19 -4.19
CA PRO A 180 8.23 -18.82 -5.31
C PRO A 180 6.69 -18.72 -5.22
N ALA A 181 6.13 -18.86 -4.02
CA ALA A 181 4.68 -18.74 -3.80
C ALA A 181 4.14 -17.32 -4.02
N GLU A 182 4.93 -16.29 -3.68
CA GLU A 182 4.57 -14.89 -3.94
C GLU A 182 4.69 -14.59 -5.43
N LEU A 183 5.74 -15.11 -6.09
CA LEU A 183 5.92 -14.95 -7.52
C LEU A 183 4.79 -15.62 -8.32
N GLU A 184 4.40 -16.84 -7.98
CA GLU A 184 3.28 -17.56 -8.59
C GLU A 184 1.97 -16.76 -8.46
N MET A 185 1.71 -16.23 -7.26
CA MET A 185 0.56 -15.37 -7.00
C MET A 185 0.60 -14.10 -7.87
N LEU A 186 1.76 -13.44 -7.99
CA LEU A 186 1.92 -12.24 -8.82
C LEU A 186 1.70 -12.55 -10.31
N VAL A 187 2.25 -13.65 -10.81
CA VAL A 187 2.10 -14.06 -12.21
C VAL A 187 0.65 -14.42 -12.52
N SER A 188 0.00 -15.18 -11.64
CA SER A 188 -1.42 -15.52 -11.77
C SER A 188 -2.30 -14.26 -11.76
N PHE A 189 -2.00 -13.29 -10.88
CA PHE A 189 -2.71 -12.01 -10.84
C PHE A 189 -2.50 -11.17 -12.11
N GLN A 190 -1.27 -11.12 -12.64
CA GLN A 190 -1.00 -10.43 -13.90
C GLN A 190 -1.72 -11.06 -15.09
N GLN A 191 -1.83 -12.39 -15.12
CA GLN A 191 -2.64 -13.09 -16.12
C GLN A 191 -4.11 -12.68 -16.02
N ALA A 192 -4.68 -12.65 -14.81
CA ALA A 192 -6.04 -12.17 -14.61
C ALA A 192 -6.21 -10.70 -15.04
N LEU A 193 -5.22 -9.84 -14.82
CA LEU A 193 -5.25 -8.47 -15.34
C LEU A 193 -5.29 -8.42 -16.88
N LEU A 194 -4.49 -9.26 -17.56
CA LEU A 194 -4.50 -9.35 -19.03
C LEU A 194 -5.84 -9.88 -19.55
N GLU A 195 -6.46 -10.83 -18.85
CA GLU A 195 -7.82 -11.29 -19.17
C GLU A 195 -8.85 -10.16 -19.04
N GLU A 196 -8.76 -9.33 -17.98
CA GLU A 196 -9.64 -8.17 -17.80
C GLU A 196 -9.40 -7.09 -18.86
N MET A 197 -8.17 -6.94 -19.36
CA MET A 197 -7.86 -6.00 -20.45
C MET A 197 -8.60 -6.34 -21.74
N ASP A 198 -8.66 -7.64 -22.06
CA ASP A 198 -9.27 -8.16 -23.27
C ASP A 198 -10.79 -8.31 -23.16
N ARG A 199 -11.30 -8.36 -21.92
CA ARG A 199 -12.72 -8.51 -21.69
C ARG A 199 -13.49 -7.33 -22.32
N PRO A 200 -14.54 -7.60 -23.11
CA PRO A 200 -15.41 -6.55 -23.64
C PRO A 200 -15.91 -5.65 -22.52
N GLN A 201 -15.89 -4.34 -22.75
CA GLN A 201 -16.29 -3.35 -21.75
C GLN A 201 -17.75 -3.52 -21.28
N GLU A 202 -18.58 -4.21 -22.06
CA GLU A 202 -19.97 -4.53 -21.74
C GLU A 202 -20.15 -5.64 -20.69
N ALA A 203 -19.11 -6.45 -20.43
CA ALA A 203 -19.17 -7.39 -19.31
C ALA A 203 -19.19 -6.59 -18.00
N SER A 204 -20.07 -6.93 -17.07
CA SER A 204 -20.30 -6.17 -15.84
C SER A 204 -19.05 -6.12 -14.96
N ALA A 205 -18.17 -5.16 -15.21
CA ALA A 205 -17.12 -4.77 -14.29
C ALA A 205 -17.75 -4.45 -12.94
N PRO A 206 -17.04 -4.71 -11.83
CA PRO A 206 -17.60 -4.40 -10.52
C PRO A 206 -17.85 -2.90 -10.43
N THR A 207 -18.93 -2.53 -9.75
CA THR A 207 -19.18 -1.12 -9.45
C THR A 207 -18.04 -0.61 -8.56
N VAL A 208 -17.42 0.49 -8.98
CA VAL A 208 -16.41 1.20 -8.20
C VAL A 208 -16.95 2.58 -7.88
N TRP A 209 -16.98 2.91 -6.60
CA TRP A 209 -17.28 4.23 -6.09
C TRP A 209 -16.00 4.92 -5.66
N LEU A 210 -15.91 6.23 -5.87
CA LEU A 210 -14.77 7.05 -5.48
C LEU A 210 -15.17 8.05 -4.41
N TYR A 211 -14.46 8.04 -3.28
CA TYR A 211 -14.64 8.97 -2.17
C TYR A 211 -13.38 9.82 -1.94
N SER A 212 -13.59 11.11 -1.68
CA SER A 212 -12.55 12.03 -1.18
C SER A 212 -13.14 12.98 -0.15
N LEU A 213 -12.31 13.36 0.83
CA LEU A 213 -12.47 14.62 1.55
C LEU A 213 -11.69 15.70 0.78
N VAL A 214 -12.29 16.86 0.55
CA VAL A 214 -11.64 18.04 -0.04
C VAL A 214 -11.73 19.18 0.96
N ALA A 215 -10.58 19.71 1.38
CA ALA A 215 -10.53 20.89 2.23
C ALA A 215 -10.59 22.15 1.37
N ALA A 216 -11.70 22.90 1.43
CA ALA A 216 -11.92 24.08 0.62
C ALA A 216 -11.06 25.29 1.05
N ASP A 217 -10.54 25.26 2.28
CA ASP A 217 -9.85 26.39 2.92
C ASP A 217 -8.37 26.55 2.50
N TYR A 218 -7.82 25.55 1.82
CA TYR A 218 -6.41 25.48 1.47
C TYR A 218 -6.23 25.26 -0.05
N ASP A 219 -5.54 24.19 -0.40
CA ASP A 219 -5.16 23.70 -1.73
C ASP A 219 -6.27 22.94 -2.46
N GLY A 220 -7.34 22.53 -1.77
CA GLY A 220 -8.39 21.69 -2.35
C GLY A 220 -8.98 22.26 -3.64
N ALA A 221 -9.14 23.58 -3.74
CA ALA A 221 -9.62 24.22 -4.96
C ALA A 221 -8.65 24.09 -6.16
N SER A 222 -7.33 24.08 -5.90
CA SER A 222 -6.30 24.02 -6.94
C SER A 222 -5.97 22.58 -7.34
N LEU A 223 -6.04 21.63 -6.40
CA LEU A 223 -5.79 20.21 -6.65
C LEU A 223 -6.97 19.51 -7.33
N LEU A 224 -8.20 19.87 -6.99
CA LEU A 224 -9.40 19.15 -7.42
C LEU A 224 -9.55 19.00 -8.94
N PRO A 225 -9.27 20.00 -9.80
CA PRO A 225 -9.33 19.81 -11.25
C PRO A 225 -8.40 18.69 -11.76
N HIS A 226 -7.18 18.61 -11.22
CA HIS A 226 -6.22 17.55 -11.56
C HIS A 226 -6.69 16.19 -11.05
N TRP A 227 -7.21 16.15 -9.82
CA TRP A 227 -7.77 14.95 -9.22
C TRP A 227 -8.94 14.39 -10.04
N VAL A 228 -9.88 15.23 -10.47
CA VAL A 228 -11.01 14.80 -11.32
C VAL A 228 -10.50 14.28 -12.65
N ALA A 229 -9.59 14.99 -13.32
CA ALA A 229 -9.02 14.56 -14.59
C ALA A 229 -8.35 13.17 -14.48
N HIS A 230 -7.56 12.95 -13.44
CA HIS A 230 -6.87 11.68 -13.16
C HIS A 230 -7.83 10.50 -13.02
N TYR A 231 -8.87 10.65 -12.19
CA TYR A 231 -9.80 9.55 -11.94
C TYR A 231 -10.78 9.31 -13.08
N ARG A 232 -11.12 10.33 -13.87
CA ARG A 232 -11.84 10.14 -15.13
C ARG A 232 -11.01 9.36 -16.15
N ALA A 233 -9.71 9.66 -16.25
CA ALA A 233 -8.78 8.88 -17.08
C ALA A 233 -8.57 7.44 -16.55
N SER A 234 -8.94 7.17 -15.29
CA SER A 234 -8.95 5.84 -14.67
C SER A 234 -10.31 5.14 -14.75
N ASP A 235 -11.17 5.55 -15.68
CA ASP A 235 -12.51 5.00 -15.96
C ASP A 235 -13.53 5.12 -14.81
N ILE A 236 -13.40 6.14 -13.96
CA ILE A 236 -14.39 6.45 -12.92
C ILE A 236 -15.26 7.60 -13.42
N SER A 237 -16.55 7.33 -13.59
CA SER A 237 -17.53 8.34 -14.02
C SER A 237 -17.95 9.26 -12.88
N ALA A 238 -18.35 10.50 -13.19
CA ALA A 238 -18.72 11.51 -12.20
C ALA A 238 -19.90 11.08 -11.29
N ASP A 239 -20.85 10.30 -11.80
CA ASP A 239 -21.97 9.76 -11.01
C ASP A 239 -21.52 8.74 -9.95
N ARG A 240 -20.31 8.19 -10.09
CA ARG A 240 -19.64 7.28 -9.15
C ARG A 240 -18.68 7.98 -8.20
N MET A 241 -18.55 9.31 -8.29
CA MET A 241 -17.76 10.12 -7.37
C MET A 241 -18.65 10.71 -6.27
N ARG A 242 -18.12 10.75 -5.04
CA ARG A 242 -18.75 11.33 -3.86
C ARG A 242 -17.72 12.12 -3.08
N ILE A 243 -17.94 13.42 -2.99
CA ILE A 243 -16.97 14.33 -2.39
C ILE A 243 -17.56 14.95 -1.13
N LEU A 244 -16.88 14.78 -0.01
CA LEU A 244 -17.14 15.56 1.19
C LEU A 244 -16.29 16.81 1.15
N VAL A 245 -16.91 17.99 1.12
CA VAL A 245 -16.21 19.28 1.12
C VAL A 245 -16.22 19.86 2.53
N HIS A 246 -15.04 20.07 3.11
CA HIS A 246 -14.90 20.72 4.40
C HIS A 246 -14.57 22.21 4.23
N HIS A 247 -15.23 23.06 5.01
CA HIS A 247 -14.98 24.51 5.05
C HIS A 247 -15.15 25.03 6.49
N ASN A 248 -14.22 25.84 6.97
CA ASN A 248 -14.31 26.52 8.26
C ASN A 248 -14.64 28.03 8.08
N PRO A 249 -15.92 28.42 8.10
CA PRO A 249 -16.34 29.81 7.85
C PRO A 249 -15.95 30.77 8.97
N GLU A 250 -15.59 30.28 10.17
CA GLU A 250 -15.12 31.12 11.27
C GLU A 250 -13.70 31.66 11.03
N GLN A 251 -12.92 30.97 10.18
CA GLN A 251 -11.52 31.28 9.94
C GLN A 251 -11.25 31.73 8.50
N TYR A 252 -12.04 31.24 7.54
CA TYR A 252 -11.82 31.46 6.12
C TYR A 252 -13.04 32.05 5.43
N GLY A 253 -12.81 32.91 4.44
CA GLY A 253 -13.87 33.43 3.57
C GLY A 253 -14.41 32.35 2.62
N PRO A 254 -15.56 32.60 1.96
CA PRO A 254 -16.25 31.58 1.15
C PRO A 254 -15.61 31.31 -0.22
N GLU A 255 -14.53 32.00 -0.58
CA GLU A 255 -13.92 31.92 -1.93
C GLU A 255 -13.45 30.52 -2.28
N GLY A 256 -12.76 29.85 -1.34
CA GLY A 256 -12.27 28.49 -1.54
C GLY A 256 -13.42 27.49 -1.74
N LEU A 257 -14.45 27.59 -0.90
CA LEU A 257 -15.67 26.77 -1.01
C LEU A 257 -16.37 27.01 -2.36
N ARG A 258 -16.52 28.27 -2.78
CA ARG A 258 -17.13 28.60 -4.08
C ARG A 258 -16.38 27.98 -5.24
N ARG A 259 -15.05 28.06 -5.27
CA ARG A 259 -14.23 27.44 -6.34
C ARG A 259 -14.36 25.92 -6.36
N VAL A 260 -14.33 25.26 -5.20
CA VAL A 260 -14.52 23.80 -5.12
C VAL A 260 -15.91 23.41 -5.64
N VAL A 261 -16.97 24.07 -5.18
CA VAL A 261 -18.35 23.78 -5.60
C VAL A 261 -18.55 24.05 -7.09
N GLU A 262 -17.92 25.10 -7.64
CA GLU A 262 -17.96 25.39 -9.08
C GLU A 262 -17.36 24.24 -9.91
N VAL A 263 -16.18 23.74 -9.53
CA VAL A 263 -15.54 22.58 -10.19
C VAL A 263 -16.44 21.35 -10.12
N LEU A 264 -16.94 21.01 -8.93
CA LEU A 264 -17.80 19.83 -8.74
C LEU A 264 -19.10 19.92 -9.53
N SER A 265 -19.73 21.11 -9.56
CA SER A 265 -20.98 21.33 -10.30
C SER A 265 -20.77 21.25 -11.80
N LYS A 266 -19.67 21.82 -12.31
CA LYS A 266 -19.30 21.74 -13.73
C LYS A 266 -19.07 20.30 -14.18
N GLU A 267 -18.47 19.47 -13.33
CA GLU A 267 -18.18 18.06 -13.61
C GLU A 267 -19.38 17.13 -13.31
N GLY A 268 -20.47 17.64 -12.76
CA GLY A 268 -21.65 16.84 -12.39
C GLY A 268 -21.40 15.89 -11.22
N ILE A 269 -20.43 16.19 -10.35
CA ILE A 269 -20.03 15.36 -9.23
C ILE A 269 -20.89 15.67 -7.99
N ARG A 270 -21.48 14.63 -7.40
CA ARG A 270 -22.25 14.75 -6.16
C ARG A 270 -21.34 15.04 -4.98
N HIS A 271 -21.76 15.99 -4.15
CA HIS A 271 -20.99 16.41 -3.00
C HIS A 271 -21.85 16.82 -1.82
N GLU A 272 -21.26 16.76 -0.64
CA GLU A 272 -21.84 17.22 0.62
C GLU A 272 -20.91 18.27 1.23
N ILE A 273 -21.48 19.27 1.91
CA ILE A 273 -20.70 20.33 2.55
C ILE A 273 -20.76 20.14 4.06
N TRP A 274 -19.60 19.97 4.68
CA TRP A 274 -19.41 20.00 6.12
C TRP A 274 -18.76 21.32 6.52
N GLN A 275 -19.51 22.14 7.28
CA GLN A 275 -19.00 23.41 7.81
C GLN A 275 -18.61 23.30 9.28
N GLY A 276 -17.56 24.02 9.67
CA GLY A 276 -17.11 24.18 11.04
C GLY A 276 -15.64 23.84 11.24
N GLN A 277 -15.21 23.79 12.49
CA GLN A 277 -13.83 23.46 12.82
C GLN A 277 -13.50 22.00 12.48
N TYR A 278 -12.40 21.79 11.75
CA TYR A 278 -11.94 20.44 11.43
C TYR A 278 -11.51 19.70 12.71
N SER A 279 -12.00 18.47 12.87
CA SER A 279 -11.38 17.50 13.76
C SER A 279 -11.36 16.14 13.07
N SER A 280 -10.34 15.35 13.35
CA SER A 280 -10.23 14.02 12.74
C SER A 280 -11.36 13.08 13.19
N GLU A 281 -11.95 13.26 14.38
CA GLU A 281 -13.09 12.46 14.86
C GLU A 281 -14.37 12.80 14.08
N GLU A 282 -14.69 14.10 13.94
CA GLU A 282 -15.84 14.52 13.15
C GLU A 282 -15.67 14.11 11.67
N HIS A 283 -14.47 14.25 11.11
CA HIS A 283 -14.17 13.72 9.78
C HIS A 283 -14.45 12.22 9.70
N LEU A 284 -14.00 11.41 10.67
CA LEU A 284 -14.26 9.97 10.64
C LEU A 284 -15.77 9.67 10.67
N ARG A 285 -16.54 10.35 11.52
CA ARG A 285 -18.00 10.18 11.58
C ARG A 285 -18.64 10.51 10.24
N ARG A 286 -18.33 11.68 9.66
CA ARG A 286 -18.84 12.10 8.33
C ARG A 286 -18.43 11.15 7.22
N LYS A 287 -17.18 10.65 7.24
CA LYS A 287 -16.69 9.63 6.32
C LYS A 287 -17.56 8.38 6.40
N LEU A 288 -17.83 7.86 7.59
CA LEU A 288 -18.65 6.66 7.77
C LEU A 288 -20.08 6.86 7.24
N GLU A 289 -20.70 8.00 7.53
CA GLU A 289 -22.04 8.35 7.03
C GLU A 289 -22.08 8.37 5.50
N VAL A 290 -21.13 9.07 4.87
CA VAL A 290 -21.03 9.13 3.42
C VAL A 290 -20.84 7.71 2.87
N LEU A 291 -19.80 6.98 3.31
CA LEU A 291 -19.49 5.63 2.81
C LEU A 291 -20.68 4.65 2.94
N ASN A 292 -21.48 4.73 4.00
CA ASN A 292 -22.68 3.90 4.16
C ASN A 292 -23.76 4.21 3.13
N SER A 293 -23.89 5.47 2.72
CA SER A 293 -24.87 5.91 1.72
C SER A 293 -24.41 5.72 0.27
N MET A 294 -23.11 5.47 0.06
CA MET A 294 -22.53 5.40 -1.29
C MET A 294 -22.94 4.14 -2.04
N THR A 295 -23.04 3.00 -1.35
CA THR A 295 -23.15 1.68 -1.99
C THR A 295 -24.45 1.01 -1.62
N ALA A 296 -25.20 0.52 -2.62
CA ALA A 296 -26.37 -0.33 -2.37
C ALA A 296 -25.98 -1.81 -2.19
N ASP A 297 -24.88 -2.24 -2.81
CA ASP A 297 -24.36 -3.60 -2.68
C ASP A 297 -23.07 -3.58 -1.83
N PRO A 298 -23.01 -4.32 -0.70
CA PRO A 298 -21.81 -4.39 0.13
C PRO A 298 -20.60 -5.00 -0.60
N ARG A 299 -20.80 -5.65 -1.74
CA ARG A 299 -19.75 -6.17 -2.61
C ARG A 299 -19.19 -5.12 -3.56
N ASP A 300 -19.79 -3.94 -3.70
CA ASP A 300 -19.21 -2.86 -4.49
C ASP A 300 -17.81 -2.50 -3.94
N TRP A 301 -16.96 -1.92 -4.79
CA TRP A 301 -15.68 -1.38 -4.37
C TRP A 301 -15.81 0.09 -4.01
N ILE A 302 -15.11 0.49 -2.96
CA ILE A 302 -14.89 1.88 -2.58
C ILE A 302 -13.41 2.16 -2.76
N LEU A 303 -13.11 3.08 -3.68
CA LEU A 303 -11.81 3.72 -3.81
C LEU A 303 -11.82 4.97 -2.93
N ILE A 304 -10.80 5.12 -2.08
CA ILE A 304 -10.62 6.27 -1.22
C ILE A 304 -9.30 6.97 -1.55
N ALA A 305 -9.36 8.27 -1.83
CA ALA A 305 -8.20 9.08 -2.15
C ALA A 305 -8.37 10.46 -1.54
N ASP A 306 -7.35 10.97 -0.86
CA ASP A 306 -7.35 12.39 -0.48
C ASP A 306 -7.11 13.27 -1.72
N SER A 307 -7.44 14.56 -1.67
CA SER A 307 -7.36 15.44 -2.85
C SER A 307 -5.93 15.65 -3.40
N ASP A 308 -4.93 15.33 -2.60
CA ASP A 308 -3.50 15.35 -2.93
C ASP A 308 -2.95 13.96 -3.30
N GLU A 309 -3.79 12.93 -3.42
CA GLU A 309 -3.38 11.56 -3.70
C GLU A 309 -3.90 11.07 -5.07
N LEU A 310 -3.01 10.86 -6.04
CA LEU A 310 -3.35 10.28 -7.34
C LEU A 310 -2.88 8.82 -7.42
N GLN A 311 -3.83 7.89 -7.56
CA GLN A 311 -3.56 6.45 -7.51
C GLN A 311 -3.40 5.85 -8.90
N HIS A 312 -2.33 5.08 -9.12
CA HIS A 312 -2.00 4.53 -10.44
C HIS A 312 -2.34 3.03 -10.49
N TYR A 313 -3.42 2.70 -11.20
CA TYR A 313 -3.90 1.34 -11.43
C TYR A 313 -3.34 0.71 -12.72
N GLY A 314 -2.36 1.36 -13.34
CA GLY A 314 -1.82 0.96 -14.64
C GLY A 314 -2.79 1.24 -15.80
N PRO A 315 -2.50 0.73 -17.01
CA PRO A 315 -3.26 1.04 -18.22
C PRO A 315 -4.66 0.41 -18.24
N VAL A 316 -5.00 -0.42 -17.27
CA VAL A 316 -6.29 -1.13 -17.22
C VAL A 316 -7.38 -0.32 -16.53
N GLY A 317 -7.03 0.77 -15.85
CA GLY A 317 -7.96 1.57 -15.04
C GLY A 317 -8.36 0.90 -13.73
N ALA A 318 -9.00 1.66 -12.83
CA ALA A 318 -9.36 1.16 -11.51
C ALA A 318 -10.40 0.00 -11.55
N PRO A 319 -11.49 0.07 -12.34
CA PRO A 319 -12.51 -0.97 -12.35
C PRO A 319 -12.00 -2.36 -12.73
N ARG A 320 -11.19 -2.45 -13.79
CA ARG A 320 -10.63 -3.73 -14.26
C ARG A 320 -9.58 -4.27 -13.30
N PHE A 321 -8.72 -3.40 -12.75
CA PHE A 321 -7.79 -3.81 -11.71
C PHE A 321 -8.52 -4.43 -10.52
N LEU A 322 -9.58 -3.79 -10.04
CA LEU A 322 -10.36 -4.27 -8.90
C LEU A 322 -11.21 -5.51 -9.22
N ALA A 323 -11.60 -5.71 -10.49
CA ALA A 323 -12.20 -6.96 -10.96
C ALA A 323 -11.21 -8.13 -10.81
N ALA A 324 -9.97 -7.95 -11.28
CA ALA A 324 -8.91 -8.94 -11.14
C ALA A 324 -8.62 -9.23 -9.66
N VAL A 325 -8.51 -8.20 -8.81
CA VAL A 325 -8.32 -8.38 -7.36
C VAL A 325 -9.45 -9.24 -6.77
N GLY A 326 -10.69 -8.95 -7.15
CA GLY A 326 -11.86 -9.72 -6.71
C GLY A 326 -11.84 -11.19 -7.12
N LYS A 327 -11.41 -11.50 -8.35
CA LYS A 327 -11.25 -12.89 -8.83
C LYS A 327 -10.24 -13.69 -8.01
N HIS A 328 -9.20 -13.02 -7.50
CA HIS A 328 -8.20 -13.62 -6.62
C HIS A 328 -8.58 -13.64 -5.14
N GLY A 329 -9.85 -13.32 -4.81
CA GLY A 329 -10.33 -13.30 -3.43
C GLY A 329 -9.86 -12.11 -2.61
N GLY A 330 -9.17 -11.14 -3.22
CA GLY A 330 -8.80 -9.89 -2.55
C GLY A 330 -10.02 -9.02 -2.28
N THR A 331 -10.05 -8.42 -1.09
CA THR A 331 -11.14 -7.54 -0.64
C THR A 331 -10.67 -6.13 -0.29
N TYR A 332 -9.36 -5.87 -0.28
CA TYR A 332 -8.80 -4.51 -0.20
C TYR A 332 -7.46 -4.39 -0.91
N VAL A 333 -7.09 -3.18 -1.28
CA VAL A 333 -5.85 -2.83 -1.98
C VAL A 333 -5.04 -1.88 -1.11
N ARG A 334 -3.74 -2.16 -1.00
CA ARG A 334 -2.78 -1.26 -0.37
C ARG A 334 -2.12 -0.37 -1.42
N GLY A 335 -1.86 0.87 -1.05
CA GLY A 335 -1.09 1.83 -1.80
C GLY A 335 0.26 2.07 -1.15
N GLU A 336 1.29 2.25 -1.98
CA GLU A 336 2.58 2.78 -1.58
C GLU A 336 2.66 4.25 -1.98
N MET A 337 2.81 5.12 -0.99
CA MET A 337 2.90 6.57 -1.21
C MET A 337 4.29 6.95 -1.71
N VAL A 338 4.30 7.72 -2.79
CA VAL A 338 5.49 8.35 -3.35
C VAL A 338 5.25 9.86 -3.32
N ASP A 339 6.07 10.55 -2.53
CA ASP A 339 5.96 12.00 -2.39
C ASP A 339 6.41 12.67 -3.68
N ARG A 340 5.65 13.66 -4.15
CA ARG A 340 5.96 14.45 -5.34
C ARG A 340 6.48 15.82 -4.93
N LEU A 341 7.56 16.26 -5.57
CA LEU A 341 8.26 17.50 -5.23
C LEU A 341 8.73 18.26 -6.48
N GLU A 342 8.77 19.59 -6.41
CA GLU A 342 9.37 20.47 -7.42
C GLU A 342 10.89 20.22 -7.52
N ARG A 343 11.52 20.43 -8.69
CA ARG A 343 12.94 20.09 -8.95
C ARG A 343 13.92 20.69 -7.95
N GLY A 344 13.67 21.92 -7.51
CA GLY A 344 14.48 22.61 -6.51
C GLY A 344 14.04 22.40 -5.07
N GLY A 345 13.05 21.55 -4.83
CA GLY A 345 12.49 21.31 -3.50
C GLY A 345 11.69 22.47 -2.92
N ALA A 346 11.35 23.48 -3.73
CA ALA A 346 10.51 24.57 -3.28
C ALA A 346 9.06 24.10 -3.11
N LEU A 347 8.36 24.67 -2.13
CA LEU A 347 6.91 24.55 -2.02
C LEU A 347 6.26 25.51 -3.04
N ALA A 348 6.18 25.07 -4.29
CA ALA A 348 5.57 25.85 -5.38
C ALA A 348 4.04 25.87 -5.27
N ALA A 349 3.39 26.87 -5.86
CA ALA A 349 1.94 26.87 -6.01
C ALA A 349 1.47 25.81 -7.00
N VAL A 350 0.27 25.27 -6.80
CA VAL A 350 -0.37 24.38 -7.76
C VAL A 350 -1.07 25.22 -8.84
N GLU A 351 -0.60 25.09 -10.08
CA GLU A 351 -1.17 25.75 -11.24
C GLU A 351 -2.21 24.87 -11.94
N ALA A 352 -3.14 25.47 -12.68
CA ALA A 352 -4.16 24.74 -13.44
C ALA A 352 -3.58 23.92 -14.61
N ALA A 353 -2.42 24.35 -15.14
CA ALA A 353 -1.64 23.67 -16.15
C ALA A 353 -0.16 24.04 -15.94
N PRO A 354 0.82 23.17 -16.27
CA PRO A 354 0.68 21.85 -16.90
C PRO A 354 0.20 20.76 -15.91
N SER A 355 0.33 19.47 -16.22
CA SER A 355 -0.08 18.40 -15.29
C SER A 355 0.70 18.45 -13.96
N LEU A 356 0.17 17.86 -12.89
CA LEU A 356 0.89 17.80 -11.60
C LEU A 356 2.22 17.03 -11.71
N ASP A 357 2.29 16.00 -12.55
CA ASP A 357 3.54 15.27 -12.79
C ASP A 357 4.64 16.19 -13.37
N GLU A 358 4.26 17.12 -14.25
CA GLU A 358 5.18 18.09 -14.85
C GLU A 358 5.56 19.21 -13.86
N GLN A 359 4.62 19.64 -13.01
CA GLN A 359 4.86 20.63 -11.97
C GLN A 359 5.75 20.09 -10.83
N PHE A 360 5.56 18.82 -10.45
CA PHE A 360 6.23 18.13 -9.34
C PHE A 360 6.90 16.82 -9.83
N PRO A 361 7.99 16.93 -10.62
CA PRO A 361 8.57 15.79 -11.35
C PRO A 361 9.45 14.87 -10.50
N LEU A 362 9.78 15.25 -9.26
CA LEU A 362 10.59 14.41 -8.38
C LEU A 362 9.71 13.44 -7.61
N CYS A 363 10.10 12.16 -7.61
CA CYS A 363 9.60 11.11 -6.73
C CYS A 363 10.54 10.98 -5.52
N CYS A 364 10.00 11.12 -4.31
CA CYS A 364 10.77 11.18 -3.07
C CYS A 364 10.20 10.28 -1.97
N HIS A 365 11.01 10.04 -0.94
CA HIS A 365 10.59 9.45 0.32
C HIS A 365 10.65 10.50 1.44
N ILE A 366 9.67 11.39 1.54
CA ILE A 366 9.70 12.52 2.49
C ILE A 366 9.04 12.12 3.82
N VAL A 367 7.84 11.53 3.76
CA VAL A 367 6.99 11.28 4.94
C VAL A 367 7.69 10.50 6.05
N TYR A 368 8.36 9.39 5.72
CA TYR A 368 8.99 8.52 6.71
C TYR A 368 10.29 9.11 7.28
N PRO A 369 11.27 9.56 6.48
CA PRO A 369 12.47 10.22 7.01
C PRO A 369 12.16 11.47 7.83
N LEU A 370 11.18 12.27 7.42
CA LEU A 370 10.88 13.55 8.07
C LEU A 370 10.19 13.41 9.43
N TYR A 371 9.13 12.60 9.53
CA TYR A 371 8.35 12.49 10.77
C TYR A 371 7.88 11.08 11.11
N LYS A 372 8.47 10.05 10.48
CA LYS A 372 8.13 8.62 10.69
C LYS A 372 6.67 8.30 10.37
N GLY A 373 6.04 9.07 9.49
CA GLY A 373 4.68 8.81 9.02
C GLY A 373 4.59 7.47 8.28
N SER A 374 3.36 6.94 8.18
CA SER A 374 3.11 5.77 7.33
C SER A 374 3.34 6.16 5.87
N THR A 375 4.02 5.30 5.10
CA THR A 375 4.10 5.38 3.63
C THR A 375 3.08 4.47 2.95
N GLN A 376 2.24 3.78 3.74
CA GLN A 376 1.17 2.93 3.25
C GLN A 376 -0.18 3.62 3.37
N LYS A 377 -1.03 3.37 2.37
CA LYS A 377 -2.43 3.80 2.30
C LYS A 377 -3.30 2.59 1.97
N ILE A 378 -4.56 2.61 2.35
CA ILE A 378 -5.61 1.79 1.76
C ILE A 378 -6.20 2.60 0.62
N THR A 379 -6.12 2.07 -0.59
CA THR A 379 -6.57 2.78 -1.80
C THR A 379 -7.94 2.33 -2.24
N ALA A 380 -8.26 1.05 -2.06
CA ALA A 380 -9.59 0.52 -2.31
C ALA A 380 -9.95 -0.60 -1.33
N PHE A 381 -11.23 -0.78 -1.07
CA PHE A 381 -11.77 -1.89 -0.27
C PHE A 381 -13.21 -2.20 -0.65
N ARG A 382 -13.65 -3.44 -0.42
CA ARG A 382 -15.07 -3.82 -0.56
C ARG A 382 -15.92 -3.03 0.41
N ALA A 383 -17.13 -2.65 0.01
CA ALA A 383 -18.00 -1.78 0.80
C ALA A 383 -18.42 -2.34 2.16
N PHE A 384 -18.23 -3.64 2.41
CA PHE A 384 -18.33 -4.26 3.74
C PHE A 384 -17.09 -4.05 4.65
N LEU A 385 -16.03 -3.36 4.24
CA LEU A 385 -14.85 -3.08 5.08
C LEU A 385 -14.77 -1.59 5.43
N ARG A 386 -14.03 -1.25 6.48
CA ARG A 386 -13.67 0.14 6.82
C ARG A 386 -12.18 0.27 7.09
N SER A 387 -11.63 1.40 6.65
CA SER A 387 -10.27 1.82 6.99
C SER A 387 -10.26 2.63 8.30
N ASN A 388 -9.08 2.73 8.91
CA ASN A 388 -8.86 3.63 10.03
C ASN A 388 -8.99 5.11 9.60
N GLN A 389 -8.92 6.02 10.56
CA GLN A 389 -9.09 7.47 10.35
C GLN A 389 -8.21 8.04 9.23
N GLY A 390 -6.90 7.76 9.26
CA GLY A 390 -5.95 8.21 8.23
C GLY A 390 -5.87 7.32 6.98
N ASN A 391 -6.77 6.34 6.85
CA ASN A 391 -6.80 5.39 5.72
C ASN A 391 -5.48 4.61 5.52
N HIS A 392 -4.69 4.36 6.56
CA HIS A 392 -3.41 3.62 6.47
C HIS A 392 -3.57 2.10 6.65
N LYS A 393 -4.69 1.65 7.24
CA LYS A 393 -4.98 0.23 7.46
C LYS A 393 -6.47 -0.06 7.40
N ILE A 394 -6.82 -1.29 7.04
CA ILE A 394 -8.15 -1.84 7.31
C ILE A 394 -8.29 -2.07 8.82
N VAL A 395 -9.46 -1.73 9.35
CA VAL A 395 -9.84 -2.14 10.70
C VAL A 395 -10.42 -3.54 10.59
N MET A 396 -9.76 -4.52 11.19
CA MET A 396 -10.22 -5.91 11.11
C MET A 396 -11.55 -6.07 11.85
N PRO A 397 -12.45 -6.96 11.39
CA PRO A 397 -13.76 -7.17 12.03
C PRO A 397 -13.66 -7.42 13.54
N GLU A 398 -12.68 -8.22 13.98
CA GLU A 398 -12.43 -8.54 15.39
C GLU A 398 -11.99 -7.33 16.23
N ASP A 399 -11.38 -6.31 15.61
CA ASP A 399 -10.93 -5.09 16.26
C ASP A 399 -11.96 -3.95 16.15
N ALA A 400 -12.97 -4.10 15.31
CA ALA A 400 -13.85 -3.01 14.89
C ALA A 400 -14.63 -2.39 16.06
N ALA A 401 -15.19 -3.21 16.96
CA ALA A 401 -15.91 -2.72 18.13
C ALA A 401 -15.01 -1.89 19.06
N SER A 402 -13.74 -2.30 19.24
CA SER A 402 -12.78 -1.52 20.03
C SER A 402 -12.36 -0.24 19.30
N TYR A 403 -12.14 -0.31 17.99
CA TYR A 403 -11.65 0.83 17.20
C TYR A 403 -12.71 1.92 17.03
N PHE A 404 -13.94 1.54 16.64
CA PHE A 404 -15.04 2.48 16.38
C PHE A 404 -15.92 2.74 17.60
N GLY A 405 -15.83 1.91 18.65
CA GLY A 405 -16.56 2.10 19.90
C GLY A 405 -16.22 3.38 20.64
N ALA A 406 -17.03 3.72 21.64
CA ALA A 406 -16.73 4.84 22.53
C ALA A 406 -15.52 4.53 23.42
N ALA A 407 -14.56 5.45 23.48
CA ALA A 407 -13.47 5.45 24.44
C ALA A 407 -13.96 6.04 25.78
N GLN A 408 -13.65 5.37 26.89
CA GLN A 408 -13.98 5.91 28.21
C GLN A 408 -13.12 7.15 28.51
N LYS A 409 -13.67 8.09 29.28
CA LYS A 409 -12.95 9.29 29.70
C LYS A 409 -11.62 8.92 30.36
N GLY A 410 -10.51 9.43 29.83
CA GLY A 410 -9.16 9.18 30.34
C GLY A 410 -8.46 7.96 29.73
N GLN A 411 -9.16 7.14 28.93
CA GLN A 411 -8.52 6.10 28.14
C GLN A 411 -7.98 6.66 26.82
N LEU A 412 -6.91 6.04 26.31
CA LEU A 412 -6.41 6.31 24.98
C LEU A 412 -7.35 5.66 23.97
N SER A 413 -7.90 6.48 23.07
CA SER A 413 -8.66 6.00 21.93
C SER A 413 -7.69 5.31 20.96
N PRO A 414 -8.02 4.10 20.45
CA PRO A 414 -7.23 3.46 19.39
C PRO A 414 -7.27 4.25 18.08
N ARG A 415 -8.16 5.25 17.95
CA ARG A 415 -8.22 6.20 16.83
C ARG A 415 -7.16 7.29 16.91
N GLY A 416 -6.46 7.42 18.03
CA GLY A 416 -5.42 8.42 18.27
C GLY A 416 -5.96 9.60 19.09
N GLY A 417 -5.40 9.78 20.28
CA GLY A 417 -5.82 10.82 21.24
C GLY A 417 -6.72 10.30 22.37
N PHE A 418 -7.22 11.19 23.23
CA PHE A 418 -8.19 10.86 24.30
C PHE A 418 -9.62 11.28 23.94
N TYR A 419 -9.87 11.55 22.65
CA TYR A 419 -11.20 11.81 22.14
C TYR A 419 -11.65 10.63 21.30
N GLY A 420 -12.84 10.16 21.65
CA GLY A 420 -13.53 9.05 21.03
C GLY A 420 -14.81 8.78 21.81
N SER A 421 -15.40 9.81 22.43
CA SER A 421 -16.56 9.65 23.31
C SER A 421 -17.80 9.18 22.57
N GLU A 422 -17.85 9.44 21.27
CA GLU A 422 -18.91 8.94 20.41
C GLU A 422 -18.61 7.50 19.99
N ASP A 423 -19.64 6.67 20.12
CA ASP A 423 -19.65 5.33 19.58
C ASP A 423 -20.01 5.38 18.10
N LEU A 424 -19.00 5.20 17.25
CA LEU A 424 -19.14 5.16 15.80
C LEU A 424 -19.33 3.73 15.29
N PHE A 425 -19.24 2.71 16.16
CA PHE A 425 -19.38 1.31 15.74
C PHE A 425 -20.74 1.03 15.06
N PRO A 426 -21.88 1.58 15.53
CA PRO A 426 -23.18 1.44 14.85
C PRO A 426 -23.22 1.94 13.41
N LEU A 427 -22.28 2.81 13.02
CA LEU A 427 -22.16 3.34 11.65
C LEU A 427 -21.31 2.43 10.75
N THR A 428 -20.98 1.22 11.16
CA THR A 428 -20.10 0.33 10.39
C THR A 428 -20.84 -0.90 9.88
N PRO A 429 -20.45 -1.47 8.73
CA PRO A 429 -20.99 -2.75 8.26
C PRO A 429 -20.80 -3.88 9.29
N TYR A 430 -19.75 -3.80 10.11
CA TYR A 430 -19.46 -4.76 11.18
C TYR A 430 -20.59 -4.88 12.21
N SER A 431 -21.23 -3.76 12.57
CA SER A 431 -22.36 -3.75 13.50
C SER A 431 -23.69 -4.06 12.82
N ILE A 432 -23.81 -3.72 11.53
CA ILE A 432 -25.04 -3.89 10.75
C ILE A 432 -25.23 -5.35 10.30
N HIS A 433 -24.12 -6.05 9.98
CA HIS A 433 -24.09 -7.42 9.45
C HIS A 433 -23.10 -8.32 10.21
N PRO A 434 -23.18 -8.42 11.55
CA PRO A 434 -22.21 -9.19 12.33
C PRO A 434 -22.12 -10.68 11.93
N GLU A 435 -23.23 -11.26 11.46
CA GLU A 435 -23.31 -12.65 11.00
C GLU A 435 -22.38 -12.94 9.82
N MET A 436 -22.23 -11.99 8.89
CA MET A 436 -21.42 -12.18 7.68
C MET A 436 -19.92 -12.30 8.00
N TYR A 437 -19.47 -11.68 9.09
CA TYR A 437 -18.08 -11.78 9.56
C TYR A 437 -17.87 -13.00 10.44
N ALA A 438 -18.85 -13.34 11.29
CA ALA A 438 -18.79 -14.52 12.14
C ALA A 438 -18.62 -15.81 11.32
N ASP A 439 -19.31 -15.90 10.18
CA ASP A 439 -19.24 -17.03 9.26
C ASP A 439 -18.02 -16.97 8.32
N GLY A 440 -17.22 -15.90 8.39
CA GLY A 440 -16.06 -15.69 7.52
C GLY A 440 -16.41 -15.41 6.05
N VAL A 441 -17.69 -15.16 5.75
CA VAL A 441 -18.16 -14.81 4.39
C VAL A 441 -17.55 -13.48 3.96
N TRP A 442 -17.51 -12.52 4.88
CA TRP A 442 -16.81 -11.25 4.70
C TRP A 442 -15.52 -11.25 5.50
N SER A 443 -14.40 -11.09 4.80
CA SER A 443 -13.07 -11.08 5.39
C SER A 443 -12.19 -10.03 4.73
N ALA A 444 -11.20 -9.54 5.48
CA ALA A 444 -10.19 -8.63 4.98
C ALA A 444 -9.02 -9.42 4.39
N VAL A 445 -8.97 -9.50 3.06
CA VAL A 445 -7.94 -10.21 2.30
C VAL A 445 -7.21 -9.18 1.44
N PRO A 446 -5.89 -8.97 1.64
CA PRO A 446 -5.15 -8.01 0.82
C PRO A 446 -5.09 -8.47 -0.63
N ALA A 447 -5.10 -7.51 -1.54
CA ALA A 447 -4.71 -7.74 -2.92
C ALA A 447 -3.27 -8.25 -2.99
N PRO A 448 -2.94 -9.09 -3.99
CA PRO A 448 -1.59 -9.60 -4.19
C PRO A 448 -0.58 -8.51 -4.57
N MET A 449 -1.07 -7.35 -5.04
CA MET A 449 -0.24 -6.21 -5.44
C MET A 449 -0.69 -4.92 -4.76
N SER A 450 0.29 -4.06 -4.48
CA SER A 450 0.05 -2.67 -4.13
C SER A 450 -0.07 -1.79 -5.38
N VAL A 451 -0.68 -0.62 -5.22
CA VAL A 451 -0.71 0.44 -6.25
C VAL A 451 0.19 1.60 -5.82
N ARG A 452 0.77 2.34 -6.77
CA ARG A 452 1.48 3.58 -6.43
C ARG A 452 0.46 4.68 -6.15
N VAL A 453 0.73 5.47 -5.13
CA VAL A 453 -0.05 6.67 -4.76
C VAL A 453 0.88 7.87 -4.88
N MET A 454 0.73 8.65 -5.94
CA MET A 454 1.48 9.89 -6.10
C MET A 454 0.88 10.93 -5.16
N HIS A 455 1.68 11.39 -4.21
CA HIS A 455 1.25 12.25 -3.11
C HIS A 455 1.79 13.66 -3.30
N TYR A 456 0.91 14.56 -3.71
CA TYR A 456 1.18 15.95 -4.11
C TYR A 456 1.00 16.93 -2.95
N LYS A 457 1.44 16.56 -1.75
CA LYS A 457 1.30 17.39 -0.55
C LYS A 457 2.29 18.55 -0.47
N TRP A 458 3.43 18.45 -1.15
CA TRP A 458 4.57 19.34 -0.94
C TRP A 458 4.54 20.56 -1.88
N HIS A 459 3.46 21.33 -1.77
CA HIS A 459 3.24 22.62 -2.43
C HIS A 459 2.98 23.72 -1.38
N ASP A 460 2.85 24.98 -1.79
CA ASP A 460 2.73 26.14 -0.87
C ASP A 460 1.53 26.08 0.09
N GLY A 461 0.39 25.55 -0.36
CA GLY A 461 -0.84 25.39 0.43
C GLY A 461 -0.66 24.58 1.72
N VAL A 462 0.36 23.72 1.79
CA VAL A 462 0.67 22.93 3.00
C VAL A 462 1.02 23.82 4.19
N LEU A 463 1.61 25.00 3.97
CA LEU A 463 2.07 25.87 5.06
C LEU A 463 0.90 26.38 5.91
N LEU A 464 -0.18 26.83 5.26
CA LEU A 464 -1.40 27.27 5.94
C LEU A 464 -2.04 26.11 6.69
N ASN A 465 -2.12 24.94 6.06
CA ASN A 465 -2.66 23.73 6.69
C ASN A 465 -1.88 23.32 7.94
N LEU A 466 -0.55 23.36 7.90
CA LEU A 466 0.32 23.03 9.03
C LEU A 466 0.21 24.05 10.17
N ALA A 467 0.14 25.34 9.84
CA ALA A 467 -0.04 26.40 10.84
C ALA A 467 -1.37 26.24 11.59
N ASP A 468 -2.45 25.91 10.87
CA ASP A 468 -3.76 25.65 11.45
C ASP A 468 -3.79 24.41 12.33
N ARG A 469 -3.18 23.32 11.85
CA ARG A 469 -3.01 22.10 12.65
C ARG A 469 -2.24 22.40 13.94
N LEU A 470 -1.15 23.15 13.88
CA LEU A 470 -0.41 23.54 15.08
C LEU A 470 -1.29 24.35 16.02
N LYS A 471 -1.99 25.39 15.52
CA LYS A 471 -2.87 26.23 16.34
C LYS A 471 -3.96 25.41 17.03
N PHE A 472 -4.62 24.52 16.29
CA PHE A 472 -5.69 23.67 16.81
C PHE A 472 -5.18 22.68 17.86
N TYR A 473 -4.10 21.96 17.55
CA TYR A 473 -3.60 20.90 18.43
C TYR A 473 -2.72 21.42 19.58
N LYS A 474 -2.23 22.66 19.53
CA LYS A 474 -1.48 23.30 20.64
C LYS A 474 -2.32 23.41 21.90
N GLY A 475 -3.62 23.70 21.77
CA GLY A 475 -4.54 23.85 22.90
C GLY A 475 -5.09 22.52 23.44
N ALA A 476 -4.99 21.45 22.66
CA ALA A 476 -5.40 20.11 23.08
C ALA A 476 -4.26 19.44 23.85
N ALA A 477 -3.86 19.99 24.99
CA ALA A 477 -2.89 19.32 25.85
C ALA A 477 -3.54 18.13 26.58
N ASP A 478 -2.78 17.06 26.81
CA ASP A 478 -3.18 16.03 27.76
C ASP A 478 -3.12 16.56 29.21
N ALA A 479 -3.48 15.71 30.18
CA ALA A 479 -3.44 16.07 31.60
C ALA A 479 -2.02 16.42 32.11
N GLY A 480 -0.97 16.16 31.31
CA GLY A 480 0.42 16.49 31.58
C GLY A 480 0.95 17.70 30.81
N GLY A 481 0.11 18.40 30.04
CA GLY A 481 0.53 19.60 29.29
C GLY A 481 1.18 19.33 27.93
N LEU A 482 1.22 18.07 27.46
CA LEU A 482 1.79 17.73 26.16
C LEU A 482 0.73 17.77 25.05
N PRO A 483 1.07 18.21 23.82
CA PRO A 483 0.16 18.15 22.68
C PRO A 483 -0.38 16.73 22.48
N ARG A 484 -1.70 16.57 22.55
CA ARG A 484 -2.40 15.27 22.62
C ARG A 484 -2.25 14.42 21.35
N TYR A 485 -1.85 15.01 20.23
CA TYR A 485 -1.91 14.37 18.92
C TYR A 485 -0.57 14.33 18.23
N ARG A 486 -0.26 13.17 17.67
CA ARG A 486 0.89 12.94 16.80
C ARG A 486 0.98 13.97 15.67
N HIS A 487 -0.16 14.39 15.13
CA HIS A 487 -0.25 15.42 14.07
C HIS A 487 0.37 16.77 14.45
N TYR A 488 0.38 17.13 15.73
CA TYR A 488 1.07 18.34 16.19
C TYR A 488 2.59 18.22 15.95
N HIS A 489 3.20 17.14 16.43
CA HIS A 489 4.64 16.91 16.26
C HIS A 489 5.04 16.68 14.81
N GLU A 490 4.15 16.09 14.00
CA GLU A 490 4.36 16.00 12.56
C GLU A 490 4.43 17.39 11.93
N ALA A 491 3.47 18.28 12.24
CA ALA A 491 3.46 19.62 11.70
C ALA A 491 4.65 20.47 12.16
N GLU A 492 5.03 20.35 13.43
CA GLU A 492 6.19 21.02 14.01
C GLU A 492 7.49 20.62 13.29
N LYS A 493 7.72 19.32 13.09
CA LYS A 493 8.91 18.81 12.38
C LYS A 493 8.97 19.26 10.93
N VAL A 494 7.83 19.28 10.25
CA VAL A 494 7.75 19.74 8.85
C VAL A 494 8.13 21.22 8.78
N LEU A 495 7.52 22.06 9.62
CA LEU A 495 7.81 23.50 9.63
C LEU A 495 9.26 23.80 10.05
N GLN A 496 9.81 23.04 11.00
CA GLN A 496 11.24 23.14 11.34
C GLN A 496 12.13 22.81 10.14
N ALA A 497 11.88 21.69 9.45
CA ALA A 497 12.68 21.30 8.29
C ALA A 497 12.60 22.34 7.15
N LEU A 498 11.44 22.94 6.94
CA LEU A 498 11.26 24.03 5.99
C LEU A 498 11.99 25.29 6.44
N ALA A 499 11.97 25.65 7.72
CA ALA A 499 12.72 26.80 8.23
C ALA A 499 14.23 26.63 8.04
N GLU A 500 14.75 25.43 8.32
CA GLU A 500 16.17 25.07 8.10
C GLU A 500 16.57 25.15 6.62
N GLY A 501 15.66 24.75 5.72
CA GLY A 501 15.88 24.76 4.27
C GLY A 501 15.48 26.06 3.55
N ASN A 502 15.22 27.15 4.28
CA ASN A 502 14.73 28.42 3.71
C ASN A 502 13.46 28.23 2.85
N GLN A 503 12.45 27.56 3.42
CA GLN A 503 11.19 27.15 2.81
C GLN A 503 11.32 26.12 1.67
N ARG A 504 12.40 25.32 1.69
CA ARG A 504 12.63 24.25 0.72
C ARG A 504 12.91 22.94 1.44
N LEU A 505 12.50 21.83 0.83
CA LEU A 505 12.89 20.49 1.22
C LEU A 505 14.13 20.09 0.41
N ASP A 506 15.17 19.59 1.06
CA ASP A 506 16.39 19.15 0.37
C ASP A 506 16.14 17.84 -0.40
N PRO A 507 16.12 17.85 -1.75
CA PRO A 507 15.81 16.65 -2.52
C PRO A 507 16.83 15.52 -2.31
N LEU A 508 18.10 15.85 -2.03
CA LEU A 508 19.14 14.86 -1.78
C LEU A 508 18.90 14.13 -0.45
N LYS A 509 18.46 14.86 0.59
CA LYS A 509 18.13 14.30 1.90
C LYS A 509 16.96 13.30 1.83
N PHE A 510 16.06 13.46 0.87
CA PHE A 510 14.86 12.63 0.72
C PHE A 510 14.93 11.64 -0.43
N GLU A 511 16.15 11.37 -0.94
CA GLU A 511 16.43 10.40 -1.99
C GLU A 511 15.56 10.63 -3.24
N CYS A 512 15.31 11.90 -3.57
CA CYS A 512 14.46 12.27 -4.69
C CYS A 512 15.10 11.90 -6.03
N VAL A 513 14.31 11.33 -6.92
CA VAL A 513 14.69 11.00 -8.31
C VAL A 513 13.67 11.55 -9.29
N GLU A 514 14.10 11.92 -10.50
CA GLU A 514 13.15 12.25 -11.57
C GLU A 514 12.38 10.99 -11.98
N ASP A 515 11.07 11.09 -12.10
CA ASP A 515 10.20 9.99 -12.51
C ASP A 515 10.39 9.70 -14.02
N LYS A 516 11.47 8.98 -14.35
CA LYS A 516 11.82 8.63 -15.74
C LYS A 516 11.41 7.22 -16.13
N GLU A 517 11.13 6.36 -15.17
CA GLU A 517 10.96 4.93 -15.40
C GLU A 517 9.54 4.46 -15.03
N PRO A 518 8.87 3.68 -15.89
CA PRO A 518 7.63 3.00 -15.53
C PRO A 518 7.84 2.10 -14.31
N SER A 519 6.81 1.93 -13.48
CA SER A 519 6.89 1.04 -12.31
C SER A 519 7.19 -0.41 -12.72
N LEU A 520 7.74 -1.22 -11.80
CA LEU A 520 7.97 -2.66 -12.05
C LEU A 520 6.71 -3.38 -12.55
N GLY A 521 5.54 -3.07 -11.97
CA GLY A 521 4.26 -3.63 -12.42
C GLY A 521 3.89 -3.20 -13.84
N ALA A 522 4.15 -1.94 -14.22
CA ALA A 522 3.92 -1.46 -15.58
C ALA A 522 4.85 -2.17 -16.59
N ARG A 523 6.13 -2.30 -16.24
CA ARG A 523 7.12 -3.04 -17.07
C ARG A 523 6.74 -4.52 -17.20
N MET A 524 6.30 -5.16 -16.12
CA MET A 524 5.86 -6.56 -16.13
C MET A 524 4.61 -6.77 -16.98
N LEU A 525 3.62 -5.88 -16.87
CA LEU A 525 2.41 -5.92 -17.68
C LEU A 525 2.73 -5.72 -19.17
N GLU A 526 3.62 -4.79 -19.50
CA GLU A 526 4.07 -4.56 -20.87
C GLU A 526 4.85 -5.75 -21.43
N ALA A 527 5.75 -6.35 -20.64
CA ALA A 527 6.47 -7.57 -21.01
C ALA A 527 5.50 -8.73 -21.31
N LEU A 528 4.52 -8.98 -20.45
CA LEU A 528 3.52 -10.04 -20.66
C LEU A 528 2.62 -9.76 -21.86
N ARG A 529 2.24 -8.50 -22.09
CA ARG A 529 1.50 -8.08 -23.28
C ARG A 529 2.31 -8.39 -24.54
N ASN A 530 3.59 -8.05 -24.55
CA ASN A 530 4.50 -8.31 -25.68
C ASN A 530 4.69 -9.81 -25.91
N GLU A 531 4.83 -10.61 -24.85
CA GLU A 531 4.89 -12.07 -24.94
C GLU A 531 3.64 -12.64 -25.62
N ARG A 532 2.46 -12.18 -25.21
CA ARG A 532 1.17 -12.63 -25.77
C ARG A 532 1.00 -12.26 -27.24
N LEU A 533 1.41 -11.06 -27.64
CA LEU A 533 1.38 -10.66 -29.06
C LEU A 533 2.32 -11.54 -29.90
N ARG A 534 3.47 -11.95 -29.35
CA ARG A 534 4.41 -12.87 -30.02
C ARG A 534 3.81 -14.26 -30.19
N THR A 535 3.06 -14.79 -29.21
CA THR A 535 2.43 -16.12 -29.33
C THR A 535 1.30 -16.11 -30.35
N GLN A 536 0.44 -15.09 -30.32
CA GLN A 536 -0.65 -14.94 -31.30
C GLN A 536 -0.14 -14.80 -32.74
N GLY A 537 0.97 -14.07 -32.95
CA GLY A 537 1.59 -13.95 -34.27
C GLY A 537 2.16 -15.27 -34.81
N ARG A 538 2.64 -16.16 -33.93
CA ARG A 538 3.12 -17.49 -34.32
C ARG A 538 1.97 -18.42 -34.73
N GLU A 539 0.88 -18.43 -33.97
CA GLU A 539 -0.31 -19.22 -34.29
C GLU A 539 -0.98 -18.76 -35.59
N ALA A 540 -0.92 -17.47 -35.92
CA ALA A 540 -1.45 -16.96 -37.18
C ALA A 540 -0.57 -17.26 -38.41
N SER A 541 0.68 -17.67 -38.20
CA SER A 541 1.65 -17.98 -39.28
C SER A 541 1.90 -19.48 -39.49
N SER A 542 1.50 -20.31 -38.53
CA SER A 542 1.37 -21.77 -38.66
C SER A 542 0.01 -22.15 -39.22
#